data_AF-A0AAT9LHL6-F1
#
_entry.id   AF-A0AAT9LHL6-F1
#
_cell.length_a   1.000
_cell.length_b   1.000
_cell.length_c   1.000
_cell.angle_alpha   90.00
_cell.angle_beta   90.00
_cell.angle_gamma   90.00
#
_symmetry.space_group_name_H-M   'P 1'
#
loop_
_entity.id
_entity.type
_entity.pdbx_description
1 polymer ?
#
loop_
_entity_poly.entity_id
_entity_poly.type
_entity_poly.pdbx_seq_one_letter_code
_entity_poly.pdbx_strand_id
1 'polypeptide(L)'
;MRQYILAAAVLTAAVVVPAAPAAADPQLPPLAVLTDAPGAGHGDIFITPTSSTYANGVEILSPDGKRVVWSHTVPTGQAATDFRKQTLHGMPVLTWWQGTGLGGLAVGVDEIYDAGYHKIGEVRAGNGYQADGHEFVITPRNTALILAYRQSTADLTSIGGPASQQVVDGVVQEIDIATGKVLFQWNAADHVPYSQSEQPLPASPNTPWDWFHINAVKQDGDNLLIDARDTWAAYEVSRHDGRIRWQLGGKASSFAVTGQELNSAGALVSWQHDPEPLGNGYYTFFDNEAAGTANTGTGVVSEYPYSRVVLVKLDFQKHTATLVRTENQPAGLQATSQGNAQPEPGGRTFVGWGALPYLSEFDRNGAVVFNAKFPTGVNTYRAYRFDWR
;
A
#
# COMPACT_ATOMS: atom_id res chain seq x y z
N MET A 1 -75.57 -9.41 46.78
CA MET A 1 -75.15 -8.33 45.86
C MET A 1 -73.90 -8.79 45.14
N ARG A 2 -73.97 -9.09 43.84
CA ARG A 2 -72.80 -9.32 42.98
C ARG A 2 -72.84 -8.24 41.89
N GLN A 3 -71.84 -7.37 41.90
CA GLN A 3 -71.66 -6.29 40.93
C GLN A 3 -71.06 -6.86 39.64
N TYR A 4 -71.63 -6.49 38.50
CA TYR A 4 -71.05 -6.72 37.17
C TYR A 4 -70.21 -5.51 36.79
N ILE A 5 -68.94 -5.72 36.45
CA ILE A 5 -68.06 -4.69 35.87
C ILE A 5 -68.04 -4.91 34.36
N LEU A 6 -68.53 -3.92 33.60
CA LEU A 6 -68.33 -3.84 32.14
C LEU A 6 -66.89 -3.36 31.88
N ALA A 7 -66.12 -4.14 31.12
CA ALA A 7 -64.86 -3.70 30.55
C ALA A 7 -65.12 -3.06 29.17
N ALA A 8 -64.80 -1.79 29.01
CA ALA A 8 -64.81 -1.10 27.73
C ALA A 8 -63.50 -1.39 26.98
N ALA A 9 -63.60 -1.96 25.78
CA ALA A 9 -62.46 -2.16 24.89
C ALA A 9 -62.11 -0.84 24.18
N VAL A 10 -60.90 -0.33 24.41
CA VAL A 10 -60.33 0.80 23.68
C VAL A 10 -59.58 0.24 22.47
N LEU A 11 -60.07 0.52 21.27
CA LEU A 11 -59.34 0.27 20.02
C LEU A 11 -58.27 1.36 19.84
N THR A 12 -56.99 0.98 19.95
CA THR A 12 -55.87 1.84 19.58
C THR A 12 -55.61 1.71 18.08
N ALA A 13 -55.82 2.81 17.34
CA ALA A 13 -55.43 2.90 15.94
C ALA A 13 -53.89 2.99 15.86
N ALA A 14 -53.26 2.01 15.20
CA ALA A 14 -51.83 2.06 14.92
C ALA A 14 -51.55 3.14 13.86
N VAL A 15 -50.84 4.20 14.26
CA VAL A 15 -50.31 5.19 13.33
C VAL A 15 -49.15 4.53 12.57
N VAL A 16 -49.35 4.27 11.28
CA VAL A 16 -48.28 3.84 10.38
C VAL A 16 -47.38 5.06 10.14
N VAL A 17 -46.22 5.09 10.78
CA VAL A 17 -45.18 6.07 10.48
C VAL A 17 -44.52 5.63 9.17
N PRO A 18 -44.46 6.48 8.13
CA PRO A 18 -43.75 6.13 6.91
C PRO A 18 -42.28 5.88 7.23
N ALA A 19 -41.74 4.78 6.72
CA ALA A 19 -40.32 4.50 6.83
C ALA A 19 -39.52 5.67 6.24
N ALA A 20 -38.47 6.10 6.94
CA ALA A 20 -37.54 7.08 6.39
C ALA A 20 -37.03 6.57 5.03
N PRO A 21 -36.85 7.46 4.02
CA PRO A 21 -36.28 7.04 2.75
C PRO A 21 -34.94 6.35 3.02
N ALA A 22 -34.73 5.18 2.39
CA ALA A 22 -33.42 4.53 2.41
C ALA A 22 -32.38 5.57 1.97
N ALA A 23 -31.28 5.68 2.72
CA ALA A 23 -30.16 6.52 2.30
C ALA A 23 -29.77 6.10 0.88
N ALA A 24 -29.60 7.07 -0.03
CA ALA A 24 -29.11 6.77 -1.36
C ALA A 24 -27.77 6.02 -1.24
N ASP A 25 -27.56 5.01 -2.08
CA ASP A 25 -26.29 4.30 -2.12
C ASP A 25 -25.16 5.34 -2.30
N PRO A 26 -24.10 5.29 -1.48
CA PRO A 26 -23.02 6.25 -1.56
C PRO A 26 -22.39 6.22 -2.95
N GLN A 27 -22.28 7.39 -3.58
CA GLN A 27 -21.83 7.55 -4.94
C GLN A 27 -20.33 7.18 -5.05
N LEU A 28 -19.95 6.48 -6.12
CA LEU A 28 -18.55 6.23 -6.46
C LEU A 28 -17.90 7.51 -7.03
N PRO A 29 -16.62 7.80 -6.71
CA PRO A 29 -15.93 8.96 -7.25
C PRO A 29 -15.69 8.81 -8.76
N PRO A 30 -16.01 9.83 -9.58
CA PRO A 30 -15.67 9.80 -10.99
C PRO A 30 -14.15 9.94 -11.19
N LEU A 31 -13.65 9.42 -12.31
CA LEU A 31 -12.27 9.62 -12.74
C LEU A 31 -12.25 10.46 -14.04
N ALA A 32 -11.60 11.62 -14.01
CA ALA A 32 -11.49 12.49 -15.18
C ALA A 32 -10.22 12.15 -15.97
N VAL A 33 -10.38 11.66 -17.20
CA VAL A 33 -9.25 11.33 -18.10
C VAL A 33 -8.74 12.61 -18.77
N LEU A 34 -7.47 12.90 -18.56
CA LEU A 34 -6.77 14.09 -19.04
C LEU A 34 -5.96 13.78 -20.31
N THR A 35 -5.50 12.55 -20.46
CA THR A 35 -4.71 12.08 -21.61
C THR A 35 -5.05 10.62 -21.88
N ASP A 36 -5.31 10.32 -23.15
CA ASP A 36 -5.55 8.98 -23.68
C ASP A 36 -4.96 8.93 -25.10
N ALA A 37 -3.68 8.62 -25.18
CA ALA A 37 -2.89 8.65 -26.41
C ALA A 37 -2.67 7.23 -26.95
N PRO A 38 -2.42 7.08 -28.27
CA PRO A 38 -2.02 5.80 -28.83
C PRO A 38 -0.82 5.21 -28.08
N GLY A 39 -0.92 3.93 -27.70
CA GLY A 39 0.12 3.23 -26.94
C GLY A 39 -0.19 3.03 -25.45
N ALA A 40 -1.25 3.66 -24.93
CA ALA A 40 -1.78 3.34 -23.60
C ALA A 40 -2.19 1.86 -23.48
N GLY A 41 -2.15 1.33 -22.26
CA GLY A 41 -2.56 -0.02 -21.92
C GLY A 41 -4.02 -0.30 -22.25
N HIS A 42 -4.31 -1.57 -22.55
CA HIS A 42 -5.66 -2.04 -22.84
C HIS A 42 -6.31 -2.78 -21.66
N GLY A 43 -5.58 -2.97 -20.56
CA GLY A 43 -6.12 -3.56 -19.34
C GLY A 43 -7.06 -2.61 -18.61
N ASP A 44 -7.97 -3.18 -17.82
CA ASP A 44 -8.83 -2.47 -16.88
C ASP A 44 -7.99 -1.87 -15.74
N ILE A 45 -8.48 -0.80 -15.13
CA ILE A 45 -7.80 -0.05 -14.07
C ILE A 45 -8.39 -0.44 -12.71
N PHE A 46 -7.51 -0.82 -11.78
CA PHE A 46 -7.85 -1.28 -10.43
C PHE A 46 -7.43 -0.22 -9.43
N ILE A 47 -8.38 0.25 -8.62
CA ILE A 47 -8.18 1.35 -7.67
C ILE A 47 -8.94 1.09 -6.37
N THR A 48 -8.45 1.71 -5.31
CA THR A 48 -9.14 1.82 -4.01
C THR A 48 -9.39 3.28 -3.64
N PRO A 49 -10.39 3.94 -4.23
CA PRO A 49 -10.64 5.33 -3.92
C PRO A 49 -11.01 5.50 -2.44
N THR A 50 -10.37 6.47 -1.80
CA THR A 50 -10.64 6.87 -0.42
C THR A 50 -11.15 8.30 -0.41
N SER A 51 -12.25 8.54 0.30
CA SER A 51 -12.92 9.83 0.38
C SER A 51 -13.74 9.98 1.66
N SER A 52 -13.98 11.23 2.05
CA SER A 52 -15.02 11.60 3.01
C SER A 52 -16.38 11.92 2.36
N THR A 53 -16.42 12.04 1.03
CA THR A 53 -17.59 12.47 0.25
C THR A 53 -18.21 11.32 -0.55
N TYR A 54 -17.37 10.43 -1.07
CA TYR A 54 -17.76 9.30 -1.91
C TYR A 54 -17.68 7.98 -1.14
N ALA A 55 -18.25 6.92 -1.71
CA ALA A 55 -18.07 5.56 -1.20
C ALA A 55 -16.58 5.17 -1.21
N ASN A 56 -16.15 4.50 -0.13
CA ASN A 56 -14.84 3.86 -0.06
C ASN A 56 -14.99 2.39 -0.49
N GLY A 57 -13.96 1.84 -1.13
CA GLY A 57 -13.92 0.44 -1.48
C GLY A 57 -12.96 0.16 -2.61
N VAL A 58 -13.31 -0.83 -3.44
CA VAL A 58 -12.53 -1.22 -4.61
C VAL A 58 -13.32 -1.00 -5.88
N GLU A 59 -12.64 -0.57 -6.95
CA GLU A 59 -13.26 -0.38 -8.26
C GLU A 59 -12.37 -0.91 -9.38
N ILE A 60 -13.01 -1.55 -10.35
CA ILE A 60 -12.44 -1.87 -11.66
C ILE A 60 -13.07 -0.90 -12.66
N LEU A 61 -12.26 -0.08 -13.31
CA LEU A 61 -12.67 0.81 -14.39
C LEU A 61 -12.24 0.24 -15.73
N SER A 62 -13.00 0.55 -16.78
CA SER A 62 -12.63 0.22 -18.16
C SER A 62 -11.26 0.80 -18.54
N PRO A 63 -10.60 0.32 -19.61
CA PRO A 63 -9.24 0.72 -19.93
C PRO A 63 -9.08 2.23 -20.21
N ASP A 64 -10.17 2.87 -20.65
CA ASP A 64 -10.28 4.31 -20.89
C ASP A 64 -10.71 5.11 -19.65
N GLY A 65 -10.91 4.46 -18.49
CA GLY A 65 -11.30 5.08 -17.22
C GLY A 65 -12.73 5.61 -17.15
N LYS A 66 -13.58 5.41 -18.17
CA LYS A 66 -14.90 6.07 -18.28
C LYS A 66 -16.06 5.27 -17.70
N ARG A 67 -15.92 3.96 -17.55
CA ARG A 67 -17.00 3.07 -17.10
C ARG A 67 -16.52 2.21 -15.93
N VAL A 68 -17.31 2.16 -14.87
CA VAL A 68 -17.13 1.18 -13.80
C VAL A 68 -17.51 -0.20 -14.35
N VAL A 69 -16.55 -1.11 -14.40
CA VAL A 69 -16.74 -2.53 -14.77
C VAL A 69 -17.30 -3.30 -13.58
N TRP A 70 -16.78 -3.02 -12.39
CA TRP A 70 -17.24 -3.59 -11.13
C TRP A 70 -16.78 -2.72 -9.95
N SER A 71 -17.54 -2.75 -8.86
CA SER A 71 -17.13 -2.12 -7.60
C SER A 71 -17.63 -2.92 -6.41
N HIS A 72 -16.96 -2.74 -5.28
CA HIS A 72 -17.39 -3.23 -3.98
C HIS A 72 -17.13 -2.17 -2.92
N THR A 73 -18.21 -1.60 -2.39
CA THR A 73 -18.18 -0.61 -1.30
C THR A 73 -17.94 -1.31 0.03
N VAL A 74 -16.98 -0.82 0.81
CA VAL A 74 -16.71 -1.35 2.16
C VAL A 74 -17.62 -0.69 3.21
N PRO A 75 -17.86 -1.34 4.37
CA PRO A 75 -18.67 -0.76 5.44
C PRO A 75 -18.15 0.61 5.90
N THR A 76 -19.07 1.48 6.34
CA THR A 76 -18.71 2.80 6.89
C THR A 76 -17.67 2.67 8.00
N GLY A 77 -16.61 3.48 7.90
CA GLY A 77 -15.48 3.47 8.84
C GLY A 77 -14.36 2.50 8.48
N GLN A 78 -14.58 1.61 7.50
CA GLN A 78 -13.52 0.80 6.90
C GLN A 78 -12.95 1.47 5.64
N ALA A 79 -11.76 1.04 5.26
CA ALA A 79 -11.10 1.33 4.01
C ALA A 79 -10.73 0.02 3.30
N ALA A 80 -10.45 0.14 2.00
CA ALA A 80 -9.79 -0.90 1.23
C ALA A 80 -8.50 -0.35 0.63
N THR A 81 -7.49 -1.19 0.51
CA THR A 81 -6.18 -0.84 -0.07
C THR A 81 -5.60 -2.03 -0.85
N ASP A 82 -4.58 -1.76 -1.66
CA ASP A 82 -3.84 -2.78 -2.43
C ASP A 82 -4.73 -3.68 -3.31
N PHE A 83 -5.75 -3.09 -3.96
CA PHE A 83 -6.66 -3.83 -4.83
C PHE A 83 -6.01 -4.18 -6.16
N ARG A 84 -5.88 -5.48 -6.44
CA ARG A 84 -5.25 -5.98 -7.66
C ARG A 84 -5.75 -7.35 -8.07
N LYS A 85 -5.46 -7.69 -9.33
CA LYS A 85 -5.57 -9.06 -9.85
C LYS A 85 -4.34 -9.86 -9.42
N GLN A 86 -4.55 -11.06 -8.92
CA GLN A 86 -3.49 -12.03 -8.62
C GLN A 86 -3.85 -13.42 -9.18
N THR A 87 -3.00 -14.41 -8.95
CA THR A 87 -3.24 -15.80 -9.35
C THR A 87 -3.23 -16.71 -8.13
N LEU A 88 -4.28 -17.51 -7.96
CA LEU A 88 -4.38 -18.53 -6.92
C LEU A 88 -4.74 -19.87 -7.58
N HIS A 89 -3.90 -20.88 -7.38
CA HIS A 89 -4.02 -22.21 -7.98
C HIS A 89 -4.20 -22.18 -9.51
N GLY A 90 -3.50 -21.24 -10.18
CA GLY A 90 -3.57 -21.05 -11.63
C GLY A 90 -4.82 -20.28 -12.11
N MET A 91 -5.72 -19.89 -11.22
CA MET A 91 -6.92 -19.14 -11.55
C MET A 91 -6.74 -17.65 -11.20
N PRO A 92 -7.26 -16.73 -12.04
CA PRO A 92 -7.24 -15.31 -11.72
C PRO A 92 -8.18 -15.02 -10.55
N VAL A 93 -7.69 -14.24 -9.59
CA VAL A 93 -8.44 -13.79 -8.41
C VAL A 93 -8.28 -12.29 -8.23
N LEU A 94 -9.24 -11.70 -7.54
CA LEU A 94 -9.21 -10.33 -7.05
C LEU A 94 -8.82 -10.32 -5.58
N THR A 95 -7.96 -9.39 -5.19
CA THR A 95 -7.48 -9.28 -3.82
C THR A 95 -7.37 -7.85 -3.37
N TRP A 96 -7.66 -7.58 -2.11
CA TRP A 96 -7.41 -6.29 -1.44
C TRP A 96 -7.32 -6.51 0.07
N TRP A 97 -6.70 -5.59 0.79
CA TRP A 97 -6.87 -5.51 2.23
C TRP A 97 -8.13 -4.71 2.56
N GLN A 98 -8.87 -5.11 3.59
CA GLN A 98 -10.03 -4.40 4.10
C GLN A 98 -10.02 -4.34 5.64
N GLY A 99 -10.24 -3.14 6.19
CA GLY A 99 -10.25 -2.95 7.63
C GLY A 99 -10.32 -1.50 8.09
N THR A 100 -9.96 -1.27 9.34
CA THR A 100 -9.85 0.07 9.96
C THR A 100 -8.40 0.40 10.28
N GLY A 101 -8.06 1.68 10.26
CA GLY A 101 -6.68 2.12 10.47
C GLY A 101 -5.78 1.75 9.29
N LEU A 102 -4.47 1.90 9.49
CA LEU A 102 -3.40 1.47 8.59
C LEU A 102 -2.10 1.42 9.40
N GLY A 103 -1.09 0.68 8.95
CA GLY A 103 0.21 0.57 9.60
C GLY A 103 0.09 -0.04 11.01
N GLY A 104 0.81 0.54 11.97
CA GLY A 104 0.79 0.13 13.38
C GLY A 104 -0.59 0.12 14.07
N LEU A 105 -1.63 0.67 13.44
CA LEU A 105 -2.99 0.76 13.96
C LEU A 105 -3.99 -0.10 13.16
N ALA A 106 -3.52 -0.84 12.16
CA ALA A 106 -4.39 -1.62 11.28
C ALA A 106 -5.12 -2.73 12.04
N VAL A 107 -6.42 -2.87 11.73
CA VAL A 107 -7.24 -4.01 12.09
C VAL A 107 -8.02 -4.41 10.85
N GLY A 108 -7.59 -5.47 10.18
CA GLY A 108 -8.17 -5.87 8.90
C GLY A 108 -7.79 -7.27 8.47
N VAL A 109 -8.26 -7.62 7.27
CA VAL A 109 -8.04 -8.90 6.61
C VAL A 109 -7.80 -8.69 5.13
N ASP A 110 -7.15 -9.66 4.52
CA ASP A 110 -6.89 -9.70 3.10
C ASP A 110 -7.97 -10.53 2.40
N GLU A 111 -8.80 -9.90 1.60
CA GLU A 111 -9.93 -10.49 0.90
C GLU A 111 -9.49 -11.19 -0.40
N ILE A 112 -10.10 -12.33 -0.73
CA ILE A 112 -9.86 -13.06 -1.99
C ILE A 112 -11.20 -13.36 -2.67
N TYR A 113 -11.35 -12.88 -3.90
CA TYR A 113 -12.55 -13.02 -4.71
C TYR A 113 -12.24 -13.70 -6.05
N ASP A 114 -13.19 -14.47 -6.57
CA ASP A 114 -13.09 -15.08 -7.90
C ASP A 114 -13.41 -14.09 -9.04
N ALA A 115 -13.23 -14.53 -10.30
CA ALA A 115 -13.56 -13.73 -11.48
C ALA A 115 -15.07 -13.47 -11.68
N GLY A 116 -15.92 -14.21 -10.95
CA GLY A 116 -17.36 -13.99 -10.84
C GLY A 116 -17.75 -12.96 -9.79
N TYR A 117 -16.78 -12.38 -9.08
CA TYR A 117 -16.96 -11.42 -7.99
C TYR A 117 -17.57 -12.02 -6.71
N HIS A 118 -17.30 -13.30 -6.43
CA HIS A 118 -17.67 -13.93 -5.17
C HIS A 118 -16.46 -14.06 -4.25
N LYS A 119 -16.64 -13.78 -2.96
CA LYS A 119 -15.63 -14.07 -1.93
C LYS A 119 -15.37 -15.58 -1.89
N ILE A 120 -14.12 -15.97 -2.07
CA ILE A 120 -13.68 -17.38 -2.02
C ILE A 120 -12.73 -17.66 -0.86
N GLY A 121 -12.20 -16.62 -0.21
CA GLY A 121 -11.32 -16.76 0.93
C GLY A 121 -10.95 -15.43 1.55
N GLU A 122 -10.23 -15.51 2.67
CA GLU A 122 -9.56 -14.38 3.30
C GLU A 122 -8.26 -14.87 3.92
N VAL A 123 -7.26 -14.01 4.00
CA VAL A 123 -6.01 -14.24 4.73
C VAL A 123 -5.99 -13.34 5.96
N ARG A 124 -5.52 -13.90 7.06
CA ARG A 124 -5.36 -13.21 8.35
C ARG A 124 -3.91 -13.34 8.78
N ALA A 125 -3.39 -12.31 9.43
CA ALA A 125 -2.12 -12.43 10.14
C ALA A 125 -2.23 -13.45 11.28
N GLY A 126 -1.20 -14.27 11.43
CA GLY A 126 -1.11 -15.27 12.49
C GLY A 126 -0.50 -14.71 13.77
N ASN A 127 -0.21 -15.58 14.75
CA ASN A 127 0.52 -15.23 15.98
C ASN A 127 -0.03 -14.04 16.80
N GLY A 128 -1.32 -13.72 16.65
CA GLY A 128 -1.98 -12.62 17.36
C GLY A 128 -1.83 -11.25 16.70
N TYR A 129 -1.21 -11.16 15.52
CA TYR A 129 -1.10 -9.93 14.75
C TYR A 129 -2.40 -9.60 13.99
N GLN A 130 -2.48 -8.37 13.49
CA GLN A 130 -3.48 -7.93 12.51
C GLN A 130 -2.80 -7.74 11.16
N ALA A 131 -3.49 -8.12 10.07
CA ALA A 131 -3.00 -7.83 8.74
C ALA A 131 -3.06 -6.33 8.51
N ASP A 132 -1.97 -5.78 8.00
CA ASP A 132 -1.84 -4.39 7.61
C ASP A 132 -2.20 -4.21 6.13
N GLY A 133 -2.70 -3.02 5.78
CA GLY A 133 -3.19 -2.71 4.44
C GLY A 133 -2.16 -2.25 3.43
N HIS A 134 -0.86 -2.27 3.73
CA HIS A 134 0.15 -1.83 2.76
C HIS A 134 0.43 -2.86 1.66
N GLU A 135 0.37 -4.17 1.95
CA GLU A 135 0.74 -5.20 0.97
C GLU A 135 0.08 -6.57 1.24
N PHE A 136 -0.50 -7.16 0.18
CA PHE A 136 -0.94 -8.55 0.15
C PHE A 136 -0.58 -9.24 -1.18
N VAL A 137 0.48 -10.05 -1.22
CA VAL A 137 0.94 -10.76 -2.42
C VAL A 137 0.69 -12.27 -2.32
N ILE A 138 0.04 -12.87 -3.30
CA ILE A 138 -0.03 -14.32 -3.48
C ILE A 138 1.20 -14.78 -4.25
N THR A 139 2.00 -15.65 -3.64
CA THR A 139 3.20 -16.21 -4.25
C THR A 139 2.85 -17.31 -5.26
N PRO A 140 3.77 -17.67 -6.19
CA PRO A 140 3.60 -18.83 -7.06
C PRO A 140 3.40 -20.17 -6.32
N ARG A 141 3.69 -20.21 -5.01
CA ARG A 141 3.46 -21.39 -4.15
C ARG A 141 2.05 -21.43 -3.55
N ASN A 142 1.19 -20.48 -3.91
CA ASN A 142 -0.17 -20.30 -3.36
C ASN A 142 -0.17 -20.01 -1.84
N THR A 143 0.88 -19.32 -1.39
CA THR A 143 0.98 -18.74 -0.04
C THR A 143 0.82 -17.22 -0.15
N ALA A 144 0.52 -16.55 0.96
CA ALA A 144 0.34 -15.11 1.03
C ALA A 144 1.52 -14.46 1.75
N LEU A 145 2.17 -13.48 1.13
CA LEU A 145 3.04 -12.54 1.81
C LEU A 145 2.20 -11.34 2.23
N ILE A 146 2.20 -11.06 3.54
CA ILE A 146 1.44 -9.97 4.13
C ILE A 146 2.32 -9.18 5.10
N LEU A 147 1.89 -7.96 5.39
CA LEU A 147 2.50 -7.11 6.39
C LEU A 147 1.66 -7.11 7.67
N ALA A 148 2.34 -6.87 8.78
CA ALA A 148 1.76 -6.63 10.08
C ALA A 148 2.69 -5.74 10.89
N TYR A 149 2.20 -5.28 12.03
CA TYR A 149 2.97 -4.43 12.93
C TYR A 149 2.90 -4.94 14.36
N ARG A 150 3.96 -4.69 15.13
CA ARG A 150 4.03 -4.97 16.56
C ARG A 150 4.35 -3.69 17.31
N GLN A 151 3.62 -3.43 18.40
CA GLN A 151 4.10 -2.47 19.39
C GLN A 151 4.95 -3.18 20.44
N SER A 152 6.11 -2.60 20.74
CA SER A 152 7.03 -3.08 21.75
C SER A 152 7.73 -1.92 22.46
N THR A 153 8.67 -2.23 23.35
CA THR A 153 9.52 -1.23 24.01
C THR A 153 10.99 -1.55 23.75
N ALA A 154 11.79 -0.55 23.40
CA ALA A 154 13.21 -0.69 23.11
C ALA A 154 14.08 0.26 23.95
N ASP A 155 15.32 -0.16 24.20
CA ASP A 155 16.37 0.72 24.74
C ASP A 155 17.02 1.48 23.59
N LEU A 156 16.80 2.80 23.55
CA LEU A 156 17.34 3.69 22.52
C LEU A 156 18.44 4.61 23.03
N THR A 157 19.03 4.32 24.21
CA THR A 157 20.08 5.16 24.79
C THR A 157 21.29 5.32 23.87
N SER A 158 21.59 4.32 23.04
CA SER A 158 22.67 4.36 22.06
C SER A 158 22.48 5.41 20.95
N ILE A 159 21.26 5.89 20.74
CA ILE A 159 20.92 6.92 19.75
C ILE A 159 20.38 8.20 20.40
N GLY A 160 20.63 8.39 21.70
CA GLY A 160 20.19 9.57 22.45
C GLY A 160 18.73 9.54 22.89
N GLY A 161 18.05 8.41 22.71
CA GLY A 161 16.69 8.18 23.18
C GLY A 161 16.61 7.61 24.61
N PRO A 162 15.40 7.37 25.11
CA PRO A 162 15.18 6.77 26.42
C PRO A 162 15.45 5.26 26.42
N ALA A 163 15.78 4.69 27.59
CA ALA A 163 16.02 3.25 27.75
C ALA A 163 14.74 2.38 27.63
N SER A 164 13.58 3.01 27.51
CA SER A 164 12.28 2.36 27.39
C SER A 164 11.36 3.19 26.50
N GLN A 165 11.72 3.31 25.22
CA GLN A 165 10.89 3.95 24.19
C GLN A 165 9.83 2.98 23.69
N GLN A 166 8.57 3.39 23.58
CA GLN A 166 7.59 2.63 22.80
C GLN A 166 7.93 2.71 21.31
N VAL A 167 7.98 1.57 20.63
CA VAL A 167 8.29 1.47 19.20
C VAL A 167 7.22 0.68 18.47
N VAL A 168 7.06 0.98 17.17
CA VAL A 168 6.24 0.20 16.24
C VAL A 168 7.19 -0.51 15.28
N ASP A 169 7.20 -1.84 15.33
CA ASP A 169 8.07 -2.69 14.52
C ASP A 169 7.29 -3.28 13.34
N GLY A 170 7.90 -3.25 12.15
CA GLY A 170 7.37 -3.92 10.96
C GLY A 170 7.56 -5.43 11.02
N VAL A 171 6.56 -6.17 10.56
CA VAL A 171 6.54 -7.64 10.50
C VAL A 171 6.12 -8.09 9.11
N VAL A 172 6.85 -9.05 8.55
CA VAL A 172 6.44 -9.80 7.36
C VAL A 172 5.99 -11.19 7.80
N GLN A 173 4.89 -11.68 7.25
CA GLN A 173 4.49 -13.08 7.36
C GLN A 173 4.30 -13.71 5.98
N GLU A 174 4.72 -14.96 5.85
CA GLU A 174 4.24 -15.85 4.79
C GLU A 174 3.20 -16.81 5.39
N ILE A 175 1.97 -16.75 4.88
CA ILE A 175 0.83 -17.54 5.34
C ILE A 175 0.47 -18.59 4.30
N ASP A 176 0.26 -19.83 4.74
CA ASP A 176 -0.41 -20.84 3.94
C ASP A 176 -1.89 -20.46 3.80
N ILE A 177 -2.33 -20.10 2.59
CA ILE A 177 -3.70 -19.60 2.35
C ILE A 177 -4.75 -20.64 2.71
N ALA A 178 -4.48 -21.93 2.45
CA ALA A 178 -5.45 -23.01 2.67
C ALA A 178 -5.68 -23.32 4.16
N THR A 179 -4.64 -23.19 4.99
CA THR A 179 -4.68 -23.60 6.41
C THR A 179 -4.59 -22.44 7.39
N GLY A 180 -4.23 -21.24 6.95
CA GLY A 180 -3.98 -20.07 7.80
C GLY A 180 -2.71 -20.16 8.63
N LYS A 181 -1.82 -21.12 8.36
CA LYS A 181 -0.58 -21.31 9.13
C LYS A 181 0.48 -20.30 8.73
N VAL A 182 1.15 -19.71 9.71
CA VAL A 182 2.38 -18.93 9.49
C VAL A 182 3.52 -19.89 9.12
N LEU A 183 4.03 -19.77 7.90
CA LEU A 183 5.16 -20.54 7.37
C LEU A 183 6.50 -19.85 7.63
N PHE A 184 6.49 -18.52 7.63
CA PHE A 184 7.65 -17.67 7.86
C PHE A 184 7.19 -16.38 8.55
N GLN A 185 8.02 -15.85 9.45
CA GLN A 185 7.84 -14.53 10.05
C GLN A 185 9.20 -13.85 10.19
N TRP A 186 9.25 -12.57 9.84
CA TRP A 186 10.43 -11.72 9.98
C TRP A 186 10.03 -10.44 10.71
N ASN A 187 10.77 -10.05 11.76
CA ASN A 187 10.51 -8.84 12.53
C ASN A 187 11.68 -7.86 12.34
N ALA A 188 11.40 -6.62 11.96
CA ALA A 188 12.44 -5.64 11.63
C ALA A 188 13.49 -5.45 12.74
N ALA A 189 13.04 -5.36 14.00
CA ALA A 189 13.91 -5.12 15.14
C ALA A 189 14.94 -6.24 15.42
N ASP A 190 14.71 -7.45 14.92
CA ASP A 190 15.66 -8.57 15.05
C ASP A 190 16.85 -8.43 14.07
N HIS A 191 16.74 -7.56 13.07
CA HIS A 191 17.63 -7.53 11.91
C HIS A 191 18.19 -6.14 11.57
N VAL A 192 17.42 -5.07 11.79
CA VAL A 192 17.81 -3.70 11.43
C VAL A 192 17.96 -2.86 12.71
N PRO A 193 19.12 -2.21 12.92
CA PRO A 193 19.29 -1.32 14.07
C PRO A 193 18.39 -0.09 14.00
N TYR A 194 17.78 0.29 15.13
CA TYR A 194 16.99 1.52 15.27
C TYR A 194 17.72 2.79 14.80
N SER A 195 19.06 2.82 14.91
CA SER A 195 19.89 3.94 14.45
C SER A 195 19.83 4.19 12.94
N GLN A 196 19.32 3.24 12.17
CA GLN A 196 19.13 3.38 10.72
C GLN A 196 17.87 4.15 10.34
N SER A 197 16.96 4.41 11.27
CA SER A 197 15.79 5.23 11.00
C SER A 197 16.18 6.65 10.62
N GLU A 198 15.55 7.20 9.59
CA GLU A 198 15.59 8.61 9.20
C GLU A 198 14.53 9.44 9.92
N GLN A 199 13.65 8.80 10.71
CA GLN A 199 12.70 9.50 11.55
C GLN A 199 13.38 10.09 12.78
N PRO A 200 13.05 11.34 13.15
CA PRO A 200 13.44 11.86 14.45
C PRO A 200 12.77 11.07 15.57
N LEU A 201 13.46 10.94 16.70
CA LEU A 201 12.86 10.39 17.91
C LEU A 201 11.66 11.24 18.34
N PRO A 202 10.58 10.63 18.85
CA PRO A 202 9.44 11.39 19.35
C PRO A 202 9.83 12.18 20.59
N ALA A 203 9.14 13.29 20.82
CA ALA A 203 9.36 14.13 22.00
C ALA A 203 9.04 13.43 23.34
N SER A 204 8.29 12.32 23.30
CA SER A 204 7.86 11.57 24.48
C SER A 204 8.14 10.06 24.31
N PRO A 205 8.67 9.39 25.34
CA PRO A 205 8.86 7.94 25.34
C PRO A 205 7.57 7.13 25.19
N ASN A 206 6.44 7.74 25.54
CA ASN A 206 5.11 7.11 25.50
C ASN A 206 4.38 7.31 24.17
N THR A 207 4.99 8.04 23.23
CA THR A 207 4.50 8.09 21.85
C THR A 207 5.18 6.97 21.10
N PRO A 208 4.45 5.95 20.59
CA PRO A 208 5.05 4.90 19.79
C PRO A 208 5.84 5.49 18.61
N TRP A 209 7.11 5.13 18.50
CA TRP A 209 7.98 5.56 17.43
C TRP A 209 7.93 4.54 16.29
N ASP A 210 7.33 4.95 15.17
CA ASP A 210 7.37 4.17 13.93
C ASP A 210 8.70 4.44 13.23
N TRP A 211 9.69 3.60 13.54
CA TRP A 211 11.07 3.83 13.14
C TRP A 211 11.42 3.16 11.80
N PHE A 212 10.62 2.15 11.41
CA PHE A 212 10.88 1.32 10.24
C PHE A 212 9.85 1.54 9.13
N HIS A 213 8.56 1.63 9.50
CA HIS A 213 7.43 1.82 8.60
C HIS A 213 7.49 0.91 7.34
N ILE A 214 7.23 -0.38 7.55
CA ILE A 214 7.20 -1.37 6.47
C ILE A 214 5.98 -1.17 5.58
N ASN A 215 6.17 -0.97 4.29
CA ASN A 215 5.08 -0.65 3.36
C ASN A 215 5.06 -1.51 2.09
N ALA A 216 6.00 -2.45 1.95
CA ALA A 216 5.93 -3.45 0.90
C ALA A 216 6.73 -4.71 1.25
N VAL A 217 6.27 -5.83 0.69
CA VAL A 217 7.03 -7.06 0.58
C VAL A 217 6.73 -7.73 -0.76
N LYS A 218 7.79 -8.09 -1.50
CA LYS A 218 7.70 -8.83 -2.76
C LYS A 218 8.54 -10.10 -2.71
N GLN A 219 8.25 -11.03 -3.60
CA GLN A 219 9.15 -12.12 -3.88
C GLN A 219 10.26 -11.65 -4.84
N ASP A 220 11.52 -11.90 -4.47
CA ASP A 220 12.69 -11.68 -5.35
C ASP A 220 13.45 -13.00 -5.49
N GLY A 221 13.19 -13.73 -6.57
CA GLY A 221 13.65 -15.11 -6.73
C GLY A 221 13.13 -16.01 -5.59
N ASP A 222 14.03 -16.64 -4.85
CA ASP A 222 13.71 -17.43 -3.66
C ASP A 222 13.68 -16.59 -2.36
N ASN A 223 14.11 -15.34 -2.43
CA ASN A 223 14.19 -14.40 -1.31
C ASN A 223 12.94 -13.51 -1.25
N LEU A 224 12.99 -12.52 -0.36
CA LEU A 224 11.99 -11.47 -0.20
C LEU A 224 12.65 -10.11 -0.41
N LEU A 225 11.98 -9.19 -1.09
CA LEU A 225 12.34 -7.78 -1.11
C LEU A 225 11.39 -7.05 -0.16
N ILE A 226 11.94 -6.41 0.87
CA ILE A 226 11.19 -5.69 1.90
C ILE A 226 11.50 -4.21 1.79
N ASP A 227 10.47 -3.36 1.78
CA ASP A 227 10.61 -1.91 1.76
C ASP A 227 10.33 -1.29 3.13
N ALA A 228 11.11 -0.29 3.49
CA ALA A 228 10.96 0.42 4.76
C ALA A 228 11.09 1.92 4.53
N ARG A 229 9.92 2.56 4.52
CA ARG A 229 9.73 3.97 4.23
C ARG A 229 10.57 4.86 5.13
N ASP A 230 10.73 4.49 6.40
CA ASP A 230 11.33 5.36 7.42
C ASP A 230 12.82 5.08 7.64
N THR A 231 13.40 4.16 6.87
CA THR A 231 14.86 3.97 6.75
C THR A 231 15.42 4.40 5.39
N TRP A 232 14.53 4.82 4.48
CA TRP A 232 14.84 5.13 3.06
C TRP A 232 15.57 3.99 2.37
N ALA A 233 15.19 2.75 2.68
CA ALA A 233 15.90 1.58 2.20
C ALA A 233 14.98 0.39 1.87
N ALA A 234 15.50 -0.44 0.97
CA ALA A 234 14.97 -1.76 0.67
C ALA A 234 15.98 -2.83 1.03
N TYR A 235 15.48 -4.01 1.41
CA TYR A 235 16.28 -5.12 1.92
C TYR A 235 15.92 -6.39 1.16
N GLU A 236 16.90 -7.07 0.56
CA GLU A 236 16.72 -8.47 0.19
C GLU A 236 16.94 -9.33 1.44
N VAL A 237 15.91 -10.07 1.82
CA VAL A 237 15.92 -10.97 2.96
C VAL A 237 15.84 -12.42 2.48
N SER A 238 16.79 -13.23 2.95
CA SER A 238 16.77 -14.67 2.74
C SER A 238 15.53 -15.29 3.38
N ARG A 239 14.69 -15.91 2.56
CA ARG A 239 13.48 -16.60 3.03
C ARG A 239 13.81 -17.85 3.87
N HIS A 240 15.03 -18.37 3.75
CA HIS A 240 15.47 -19.58 4.46
C HIS A 240 15.81 -19.31 5.93
N ASP A 241 16.46 -18.20 6.23
CA ASP A 241 17.01 -17.92 7.56
C ASP A 241 16.77 -16.48 8.07
N GLY A 242 16.03 -15.67 7.31
CA GLY A 242 15.69 -14.29 7.66
C GLY A 242 16.86 -13.30 7.59
N ARG A 243 18.04 -13.72 7.11
CA ARG A 243 19.20 -12.81 7.03
C ARG A 243 19.03 -11.80 5.91
N ILE A 244 19.35 -10.54 6.20
CA ILE A 244 19.50 -9.49 5.17
C ILE A 244 20.73 -9.85 4.33
N ARG A 245 20.52 -10.01 3.04
CA ARG A 245 21.56 -10.32 2.05
C ARG A 245 22.23 -9.07 1.52
N TRP A 246 21.42 -8.05 1.27
CA TRP A 246 21.88 -6.71 0.92
C TRP A 246 20.82 -5.68 1.30
N GLN A 247 21.27 -4.44 1.46
CA GLN A 247 20.45 -3.25 1.69
C GLN A 247 20.73 -2.23 0.57
N LEU A 248 19.69 -1.64 0.00
CA LEU A 248 19.79 -0.56 -0.97
C LEU A 248 19.22 0.72 -0.35
N GLY A 249 20.03 1.78 -0.27
CA GLY A 249 19.62 3.05 0.32
C GLY A 249 19.83 3.13 1.83
N GLY A 250 19.36 4.23 2.42
CA GLY A 250 19.50 4.54 3.84
C GLY A 250 20.94 4.64 4.35
N LYS A 251 21.07 4.59 5.68
CA LYS A 251 22.35 4.80 6.39
C LYS A 251 23.36 3.66 6.26
N ALA A 252 22.97 2.50 5.72
CA ALA A 252 23.80 1.30 5.67
C ALA A 252 23.73 0.55 4.33
N SER A 253 23.54 1.30 3.22
CA SER A 253 23.51 0.73 1.87
C SER A 253 24.73 -0.18 1.60
N SER A 254 24.46 -1.35 1.05
CA SER A 254 25.47 -2.32 0.56
C SER A 254 26.04 -1.94 -0.81
N PHE A 255 25.54 -0.84 -1.39
CA PHE A 255 25.91 -0.37 -2.73
C PHE A 255 26.33 1.09 -2.71
N ALA A 256 27.43 1.38 -3.40
CA ALA A 256 27.80 2.75 -3.76
C ALA A 256 26.86 3.25 -4.87
N VAL A 257 26.24 4.40 -4.63
CA VAL A 257 25.32 5.01 -5.57
C VAL A 257 26.10 5.71 -6.69
N THR A 258 25.67 5.49 -7.92
CA THR A 258 26.24 6.06 -9.14
C THR A 258 25.09 6.43 -10.11
N GLY A 259 25.34 7.27 -11.11
CA GLY A 259 24.33 7.63 -12.12
C GLY A 259 23.80 9.06 -12.00
N GLN A 260 22.61 9.30 -12.56
CA GLN A 260 21.98 10.64 -12.66
C GLN A 260 21.46 11.18 -11.31
N GLU A 261 20.95 12.43 -11.33
CA GLU A 261 20.62 13.27 -10.17
C GLU A 261 19.96 12.55 -8.99
N LEU A 262 20.76 12.40 -7.93
CA LEU A 262 20.32 12.06 -6.59
C LEU A 262 19.51 13.22 -6.00
N ASN A 263 18.78 12.93 -4.94
CA ASN A 263 18.01 13.96 -4.23
C ASN A 263 18.91 14.89 -3.39
N SER A 264 18.33 15.88 -2.69
CA SER A 264 19.12 16.83 -1.89
C SER A 264 19.94 16.19 -0.77
N ALA A 265 19.54 15.00 -0.32
CA ALA A 265 20.26 14.20 0.68
C ALA A 265 21.32 13.29 0.06
N GLY A 266 21.48 13.27 -1.27
CA GLY A 266 22.39 12.36 -1.97
C GLY A 266 21.92 10.91 -1.99
N ALA A 267 20.62 10.67 -1.81
CA ALA A 267 20.00 9.34 -1.87
C ALA A 267 19.37 9.04 -3.23
N LEU A 268 19.23 7.75 -3.55
CA LEU A 268 18.51 7.27 -4.75
C LEU A 268 17.00 7.47 -4.63
N VAL A 269 16.49 7.26 -3.42
CA VAL A 269 15.08 7.34 -3.06
C VAL A 269 14.96 7.86 -1.63
N SER A 270 13.83 8.46 -1.30
CA SER A 270 13.45 8.74 0.08
C SER A 270 11.94 8.60 0.26
N TRP A 271 11.55 8.09 1.45
CA TRP A 271 10.14 7.91 1.81
C TRP A 271 9.33 7.03 0.83
N GLN A 272 10.03 6.17 0.11
CA GLN A 272 9.56 5.41 -1.04
C GLN A 272 8.50 4.37 -0.70
N HIS A 273 7.82 3.88 -1.73
CA HIS A 273 6.83 2.80 -1.68
C HIS A 273 7.03 1.81 -2.83
N ASP A 274 6.47 0.62 -2.63
CA ASP A 274 6.20 -0.40 -3.64
C ASP A 274 7.39 -0.68 -4.57
N PRO A 275 8.52 -1.17 -4.04
CA PRO A 275 9.59 -1.63 -4.88
C PRO A 275 9.18 -2.88 -5.66
N GLU A 276 9.53 -2.95 -6.93
CA GLU A 276 9.24 -4.10 -7.78
C GLU A 276 10.54 -4.72 -8.30
N PRO A 277 10.84 -5.99 -7.97
CA PRO A 277 11.96 -6.71 -8.53
C PRO A 277 11.66 -7.12 -9.97
N LEU A 278 12.42 -6.60 -10.93
CA LEU A 278 12.22 -6.87 -12.37
C LEU A 278 13.10 -8.02 -12.89
N GLY A 279 13.96 -8.57 -12.03
CA GLY A 279 14.98 -9.56 -12.38
C GLY A 279 16.23 -8.93 -12.99
N ASN A 280 17.29 -9.75 -13.13
CA ASN A 280 18.60 -9.32 -13.64
C ASN A 280 19.20 -8.09 -12.94
N GLY A 281 18.91 -7.94 -11.64
CA GLY A 281 19.39 -6.82 -10.82
C GLY A 281 18.68 -5.48 -11.06
N TYR A 282 17.53 -5.48 -11.76
CA TYR A 282 16.73 -4.28 -11.93
C TYR A 282 15.59 -4.22 -10.91
N TYR A 283 15.40 -3.03 -10.36
CA TYR A 283 14.35 -2.74 -9.37
C TYR A 283 13.72 -1.40 -9.70
N THR A 284 12.39 -1.30 -9.61
CA THR A 284 11.70 -0.01 -9.63
C THR A 284 11.23 0.38 -8.25
N PHE A 285 11.07 1.66 -8.00
CA PHE A 285 10.49 2.22 -6.78
C PHE A 285 9.54 3.35 -7.13
N PHE A 286 8.45 3.49 -6.38
CA PHE A 286 7.73 4.75 -6.32
C PHE A 286 8.43 5.63 -5.28
N ASP A 287 9.14 6.64 -5.75
CA ASP A 287 9.96 7.53 -4.93
C ASP A 287 9.16 8.79 -4.59
N ASN A 288 8.60 8.80 -3.38
CA ASN A 288 7.77 9.89 -2.88
C ASN A 288 8.55 11.19 -2.75
N GLU A 289 9.82 11.08 -2.32
CA GLU A 289 10.72 12.19 -1.99
C GLU A 289 10.21 13.13 -0.90
N ALA A 290 9.13 12.77 -0.20
CA ALA A 290 8.53 13.58 0.85
C ALA A 290 7.83 12.74 1.90
N ALA A 291 7.67 13.37 3.07
CA ALA A 291 6.82 12.88 4.14
C ALA A 291 5.97 14.00 4.70
N GLY A 292 4.73 13.66 5.09
CA GLY A 292 3.82 14.59 5.75
C GLY A 292 4.05 14.66 7.26
N THR A 293 3.35 15.58 7.92
CA THR A 293 3.37 15.72 9.39
C THR A 293 3.00 14.44 10.13
N ALA A 294 2.14 13.60 9.54
CA ALA A 294 1.77 12.31 10.13
C ALA A 294 2.98 11.37 10.32
N ASN A 295 3.99 11.50 9.45
CA ASN A 295 5.23 10.73 9.52
C ASN A 295 6.31 11.47 10.33
N THR A 296 6.50 12.77 10.12
CA THR A 296 7.64 13.52 10.68
C THR A 296 7.38 14.16 12.06
N GLY A 297 6.11 14.24 12.48
CA GLY A 297 5.67 14.91 13.70
C GLY A 297 5.80 16.45 13.72
N THR A 298 6.49 17.05 12.74
CA THR A 298 6.91 18.47 12.79
C THR A 298 6.57 19.27 11.52
N GLY A 299 6.30 18.62 10.39
CA GLY A 299 5.89 19.28 9.15
C GLY A 299 6.11 18.45 7.90
N VAL A 300 5.83 19.02 6.73
CA VAL A 300 6.16 18.35 5.47
C VAL A 300 7.66 18.50 5.20
N VAL A 301 8.33 17.39 4.89
CA VAL A 301 9.71 17.37 4.37
C VAL A 301 9.69 16.98 2.90
N SER A 302 10.65 17.48 2.14
CA SER A 302 10.79 17.26 0.70
C SER A 302 12.27 17.24 0.33
N GLU A 303 12.73 16.12 -0.21
CA GLU A 303 14.11 15.89 -0.63
C GLU A 303 14.30 16.08 -2.15
N TYR A 304 13.18 16.19 -2.88
CA TYR A 304 13.15 16.47 -4.31
C TYR A 304 11.86 17.22 -4.68
N PRO A 305 11.85 18.07 -5.73
CA PRO A 305 10.71 18.95 -6.01
C PRO A 305 9.40 18.25 -6.38
N TYR A 306 9.44 16.97 -6.72
CA TYR A 306 8.29 16.16 -7.15
C TYR A 306 8.56 14.68 -6.89
N SER A 307 7.49 13.89 -6.82
CA SER A 307 7.61 12.43 -6.77
C SER A 307 7.96 11.87 -8.16
N ARG A 308 8.59 10.70 -8.18
CA ARG A 308 9.04 10.05 -9.41
C ARG A 308 8.98 8.54 -9.28
N VAL A 309 8.89 7.84 -10.40
CA VAL A 309 9.28 6.44 -10.47
C VAL A 309 10.76 6.39 -10.79
N VAL A 310 11.52 5.56 -10.08
CA VAL A 310 12.93 5.34 -10.40
C VAL A 310 13.18 3.90 -10.80
N LEU A 311 14.02 3.69 -11.83
CA LEU A 311 14.56 2.39 -12.20
C LEU A 311 16.02 2.34 -11.78
N VAL A 312 16.34 1.41 -10.89
CA VAL A 312 17.69 1.19 -10.36
C VAL A 312 18.24 -0.13 -10.89
N LYS A 313 19.53 -0.15 -11.24
CA LYS A 313 20.27 -1.37 -11.57
C LYS A 313 21.35 -1.61 -10.52
N LEU A 314 21.37 -2.82 -9.96
CA LEU A 314 22.39 -3.28 -9.04
C LEU A 314 23.45 -4.11 -9.79
N ASP A 315 24.71 -3.80 -9.53
CA ASP A 315 25.86 -4.65 -9.87
C ASP A 315 26.38 -5.26 -8.56
N PHE A 316 26.01 -6.52 -8.32
CA PHE A 316 26.39 -7.24 -7.09
C PHE A 316 27.89 -7.57 -7.02
N GLN A 317 28.61 -7.60 -8.15
CA GLN A 317 30.06 -7.85 -8.14
C GLN A 317 30.82 -6.59 -7.76
N LYS A 318 30.38 -5.43 -8.27
CA LYS A 318 31.01 -4.13 -8.00
C LYS A 318 30.44 -3.43 -6.78
N HIS A 319 29.35 -3.93 -6.20
CA HIS A 319 28.60 -3.26 -5.15
C HIS A 319 28.22 -1.83 -5.55
N THR A 320 27.67 -1.67 -6.75
CA THR A 320 27.18 -0.37 -7.23
C THR A 320 25.69 -0.41 -7.55
N ALA A 321 24.99 0.66 -7.20
CA ALA A 321 23.62 0.91 -7.61
C ALA A 321 23.60 2.08 -8.59
N THR A 322 22.93 1.92 -9.73
CA THR A 322 22.86 2.93 -10.78
C THR A 322 21.42 3.35 -11.03
N LEU A 323 21.13 4.64 -10.91
CA LEU A 323 19.86 5.21 -11.38
C LEU A 323 19.85 5.22 -12.91
N VAL A 324 18.99 4.41 -13.52
CA VAL A 324 18.94 4.16 -14.97
C VAL A 324 17.95 5.07 -15.68
N ARG A 325 16.76 5.24 -15.09
CA ARG A 325 15.65 6.04 -15.65
C ARG A 325 14.82 6.60 -14.50
N THR A 326 14.26 7.79 -14.72
CA THR A 326 13.18 8.33 -13.89
C THR A 326 11.96 8.66 -14.74
N GLU A 327 10.78 8.54 -14.14
CA GLU A 327 9.52 9.01 -14.71
C GLU A 327 8.87 9.94 -13.70
N ASN A 328 8.91 11.23 -13.99
CA ASN A 328 8.51 12.27 -13.04
C ASN A 328 6.99 12.42 -13.02
N GLN A 329 6.44 12.84 -11.88
CA GLN A 329 5.03 13.20 -11.80
C GLN A 329 4.69 14.26 -12.88
N PRO A 330 3.71 14.03 -13.78
CA PRO A 330 3.54 14.85 -14.99
C PRO A 330 3.27 16.34 -14.78
N ALA A 331 2.71 16.70 -13.62
CA ALA A 331 2.43 18.07 -13.22
C ALA A 331 3.48 18.66 -12.26
N GLY A 332 4.59 17.93 -12.01
CA GLY A 332 5.63 18.34 -11.06
C GLY A 332 5.13 18.39 -9.62
N LEU A 333 4.22 17.49 -9.24
CA LEU A 333 3.65 17.43 -7.89
C LEU A 333 4.31 16.33 -7.04
N GLN A 334 4.11 16.44 -5.74
CA GLN A 334 4.69 15.54 -4.76
C GLN A 334 3.62 14.83 -3.92
N ALA A 335 3.71 13.51 -3.87
CA ALA A 335 2.90 12.65 -3.01
C ALA A 335 3.66 12.37 -1.71
N THR A 336 3.14 12.83 -0.57
CA THR A 336 3.78 12.67 0.75
C THR A 336 3.71 11.24 1.30
N SER A 337 2.91 10.37 0.70
CA SER A 337 2.71 8.97 1.10
C SER A 337 2.03 8.18 -0.01
N GLN A 338 2.04 6.85 0.12
CA GLN A 338 1.35 5.91 -0.76
C GLN A 338 1.91 5.95 -2.19
N GLY A 339 1.27 5.22 -3.10
CA GLY A 339 1.63 5.17 -4.52
C GLY A 339 2.34 3.88 -4.90
N ASN A 340 2.42 3.66 -6.21
CA ASN A 340 3.08 2.52 -6.81
C ASN A 340 3.48 2.77 -8.25
N ALA A 341 4.37 1.94 -8.76
CA ALA A 341 4.77 1.90 -10.15
C ALA A 341 4.73 0.46 -10.67
N GLN A 342 3.63 0.07 -11.33
CA GLN A 342 3.48 -1.23 -11.94
C GLN A 342 4.24 -1.29 -13.27
N PRO A 343 5.24 -2.17 -13.41
CA PRO A 343 5.88 -2.45 -14.70
C PRO A 343 4.88 -3.15 -15.62
N GLU A 344 4.75 -2.67 -16.85
CA GLU A 344 3.80 -3.18 -17.83
C GLU A 344 4.52 -3.76 -19.07
N PRO A 345 3.89 -4.69 -19.81
CA PRO A 345 4.45 -5.24 -21.03
C PRO A 345 4.90 -4.17 -22.02
N GLY A 346 6.02 -4.42 -22.70
CA GLY A 346 6.62 -3.49 -23.66
C GLY A 346 7.47 -2.38 -23.05
N GLY A 347 7.74 -2.44 -21.74
CA GLY A 347 8.58 -1.47 -21.02
C GLY A 347 7.83 -0.22 -20.57
N ARG A 348 6.50 -0.30 -20.52
CA ARG A 348 5.62 0.76 -20.01
C ARG A 348 5.57 0.71 -18.48
N THR A 349 5.07 1.78 -17.88
CA THR A 349 4.84 1.83 -16.43
C THR A 349 3.47 2.44 -16.15
N PHE A 350 2.63 1.75 -15.38
CA PHE A 350 1.39 2.32 -14.86
C PHE A 350 1.60 2.77 -13.41
N VAL A 351 1.18 3.99 -13.07
CA VAL A 351 1.56 4.67 -11.84
C VAL A 351 0.32 5.18 -11.12
N GLY A 352 0.13 4.74 -9.88
CA GLY A 352 -0.76 5.40 -8.92
C GLY A 352 0.04 6.42 -8.11
N TRP A 353 -0.37 7.69 -8.10
CA TRP A 353 0.37 8.75 -7.41
C TRP A 353 0.00 8.91 -5.93
N GLY A 354 -0.53 7.86 -5.31
CA GLY A 354 -0.73 7.77 -3.86
C GLY A 354 -1.63 8.86 -3.29
N ALA A 355 -1.08 9.67 -2.38
CA ALA A 355 -1.78 10.81 -1.77
C ALA A 355 -2.19 11.90 -2.78
N LEU A 356 -1.64 11.91 -4.00
CA LEU A 356 -2.11 12.76 -5.07
C LEU A 356 -3.32 12.13 -5.78
N PRO A 357 -4.29 12.93 -6.26
CA PRO A 357 -5.49 12.42 -6.90
C PRO A 357 -5.25 12.00 -8.36
N TYR A 358 -4.08 11.46 -8.69
CA TYR A 358 -3.65 11.20 -10.06
C TYR A 358 -3.27 9.74 -10.28
N LEU A 359 -3.40 9.32 -11.54
CA LEU A 359 -2.84 8.09 -12.07
C LEU A 359 -2.39 8.32 -13.51
N SER A 360 -1.30 7.67 -13.91
CA SER A 360 -0.66 7.90 -15.21
C SER A 360 -0.08 6.62 -15.79
N GLU A 361 0.15 6.60 -17.10
CA GLU A 361 0.91 5.56 -17.78
C GLU A 361 2.00 6.20 -18.64
N PHE A 362 3.21 5.67 -18.54
CA PHE A 362 4.36 6.05 -19.35
C PHE A 362 4.68 4.99 -20.38
N ASP A 363 5.02 5.42 -21.59
CA ASP A 363 5.60 4.52 -22.59
C ASP A 363 7.05 4.15 -22.26
N ARG A 364 7.64 3.23 -23.03
CA ARG A 364 9.05 2.80 -22.85
C ARG A 364 10.09 3.92 -22.99
N ASN A 365 9.70 5.07 -23.53
CA ASN A 365 10.57 6.23 -23.72
C ASN A 365 10.32 7.30 -22.64
N GLY A 366 9.42 7.05 -21.68
CA GLY A 366 9.05 7.99 -20.62
C GLY A 366 8.01 9.04 -21.03
N ALA A 367 7.31 8.87 -22.16
CA ALA A 367 6.23 9.76 -22.56
C ALA A 367 4.91 9.37 -21.88
N VAL A 368 4.17 10.34 -21.36
CA VAL A 368 2.84 10.12 -20.77
C VAL A 368 1.85 9.75 -21.88
N VAL A 369 1.34 8.52 -21.86
CA VAL A 369 0.35 8.01 -22.82
C VAL A 369 -1.05 7.90 -22.22
N PHE A 370 -1.15 7.84 -20.90
CA PHE A 370 -2.41 7.93 -20.18
C PHE A 370 -2.25 8.81 -18.94
N ASN A 371 -3.25 9.63 -18.62
CA ASN A 371 -3.26 10.42 -17.41
C ASN A 371 -4.71 10.68 -16.98
N ALA A 372 -5.01 10.51 -15.71
CA ALA A 372 -6.33 10.75 -15.16
C ALA A 372 -6.26 11.31 -13.75
N LYS A 373 -7.38 11.92 -13.32
CA LYS A 373 -7.45 12.64 -12.06
C LYS A 373 -8.80 12.44 -11.37
N PHE A 374 -8.77 12.16 -10.07
CA PHE A 374 -9.95 12.18 -9.22
C PHE A 374 -10.36 13.61 -8.81
N PRO A 375 -11.60 13.81 -8.33
CA PRO A 375 -12.00 15.02 -7.64
C PRO A 375 -11.12 15.35 -6.43
N THR A 376 -11.11 16.61 -6.01
CA THR A 376 -10.45 17.04 -4.79
C THR A 376 -10.95 16.24 -3.58
N GLY A 377 -10.03 15.78 -2.73
CA GLY A 377 -10.37 14.99 -1.53
C GLY A 377 -10.62 13.50 -1.81
N VAL A 378 -10.25 13.03 -3.01
CA VAL A 378 -10.23 11.63 -3.37
C VAL A 378 -8.83 11.26 -3.82
N ASN A 379 -8.29 10.18 -3.29
CA ASN A 379 -7.04 9.59 -3.76
C ASN A 379 -7.17 8.06 -3.72
N THR A 380 -6.17 7.35 -4.22
CA THR A 380 -6.12 5.90 -4.14
C THR A 380 -4.77 5.46 -3.61
N TYR A 381 -4.75 4.42 -2.79
CA TYR A 381 -3.53 3.95 -2.14
C TYR A 381 -2.48 3.49 -3.17
N ARG A 382 -2.93 2.65 -4.10
CA ARG A 382 -2.20 2.20 -5.29
C ARG A 382 -3.18 2.11 -6.45
N ALA A 383 -2.67 2.15 -7.67
CA ALA A 383 -3.45 1.93 -8.88
C ALA A 383 -2.74 0.91 -9.77
N TYR A 384 -3.49 -0.05 -10.30
CA TYR A 384 -2.94 -1.07 -11.18
C TYR A 384 -3.70 -1.12 -12.50
N ARG A 385 -3.07 -1.70 -13.52
CA ARG A 385 -3.69 -2.03 -14.79
C ARG A 385 -3.53 -3.52 -15.06
N PHE A 386 -4.63 -4.21 -15.35
CA PHE A 386 -4.60 -5.63 -15.66
C PHE A 386 -5.60 -5.97 -16.76
N ASP A 387 -5.24 -6.92 -17.62
CA ASP A 387 -6.22 -7.57 -18.47
C ASP A 387 -7.23 -8.30 -17.57
N TRP A 388 -8.47 -7.82 -17.59
CA TRP A 388 -9.59 -8.35 -16.83
C TRP A 388 -10.80 -8.47 -17.74
N ARG A 389 -11.39 -9.67 -17.76
CA ARG A 389 -12.47 -10.09 -18.65
C ARG A 389 -12.13 -10.07 -20.14
#